data_AF-A0A7Y6A9J6-F1
#
_entry.id   AF-A0A7Y6A9J6-F1
#
_cell.length_a   1.000
_cell.length_b   1.000
_cell.length_c   1.000
_cell.angle_alpha   90.00
_cell.angle_beta   90.00
_cell.angle_gamma   90.00
#
_symmetry.space_group_name_H-M   'P 1'
#
loop_
_entity.id
_entity.type
_entity.pdbx_description
1 polymer ?
#
loop_
_entity_poly.entity_id
_entity_poly.type
_entity_poly.pdbx_seq_one_letter_code
_entity_poly.pdbx_strand_id
1 'polypeptide(L)'
;EEGLRGVAVAAYTRAAELGTGDGVPLLWRGWLRRAVDMDGALADLDRAAAAGGVVGPARHLQAEVFRQVARDPEATLAALARTTEEAPEDAEGWLSRGLRLAKYGRPAEAVEVLDRAVELHGGGKTAYYLGYARLLTGDRIGALTALEDAVRELPGLADTIVADPDLEALRGEPRFDGLPKLAANREAAHHRRVREAVRPSDPEARAGSETDAGGVGDRATDLGSVAEVHEVFRRKVDGIRKARSEAVTHEATRAFLADIGLPREAGEFRLDSTFDNIYGEALRAYELGGWRSRLTGDRIPDGLGGLLILGTLGEGADAALDGGTGEVYRVAEDFSLTWLAPSLESFFLPRCLPDDAWVWRLTPDTVHRLDGPDIARIAPGRLSLVGDGLTPADFARLTGFLREHGALVGYLRLDRNRSLDHDLTAVDLAEHCPNLRELWLRGGTVTTSVFTHPALERLHLTESTCRATEPEIRLDGDSRLHSVSLDDCLVHADSLYVGPRSPMRRFSSLIDEDYGFVFPERLEFDNCPDLYGITLDMDAGTWTLTLRGSLPKLREVRQDARPYGSFTYRIATANPADKKAYQSLIRKGARYARKD
;
A
#
# COMPACT_ATOMS: atom_id res chain seq x y z
N GLU A 1 -46.74 -17.27 22.02
CA GLU A 1 -46.94 -17.93 20.71
C GLU A 1 -48.31 -18.59 20.55
N GLU A 2 -48.84 -19.32 21.54
CA GLU A 2 -50.12 -20.05 21.40
C GLU A 2 -51.35 -19.18 21.04
N GLY A 3 -51.45 -17.95 21.56
CA GLY A 3 -52.55 -17.03 21.23
C GLY A 3 -52.54 -16.51 19.78
N LEU A 4 -51.36 -16.31 19.18
CA LEU A 4 -51.23 -15.84 17.80
C LEU A 4 -51.52 -16.94 16.77
N ARG A 5 -51.21 -18.20 17.12
CA ARG A 5 -51.49 -19.36 16.29
C ARG A 5 -52.99 -19.52 16.01
N GLY A 6 -53.83 -19.37 17.03
CA GLY A 6 -55.29 -19.42 16.88
C GLY A 6 -55.84 -18.32 15.98
N VAL A 7 -55.34 -17.09 16.15
CA VAL A 7 -55.73 -15.93 15.32
C VAL A 7 -55.30 -16.13 13.86
N ALA A 8 -54.06 -16.56 13.61
CA ALA A 8 -53.57 -16.84 12.26
C ALA A 8 -54.36 -17.96 11.58
N VAL A 9 -54.67 -19.03 12.32
CA VAL A 9 -55.53 -20.12 11.84
C VAL A 9 -56.92 -19.63 11.45
N ALA A 10 -57.53 -18.74 12.25
CA ALA A 10 -58.83 -18.16 11.94
C ALA A 10 -58.77 -17.25 10.70
N ALA A 11 -57.71 -16.44 10.58
CA ALA A 11 -57.48 -15.59 9.41
C ALA A 11 -57.32 -16.41 8.12
N TYR A 12 -56.48 -17.45 8.14
CA TYR A 12 -56.30 -18.33 6.97
C TYR A 12 -57.55 -19.17 6.67
N THR A 13 -58.34 -19.53 7.69
CA THR A 13 -59.66 -20.14 7.48
C THR A 13 -60.57 -19.20 6.71
N ARG A 14 -60.64 -17.93 7.15
CA ARG A 14 -61.48 -16.93 6.49
C ARG A 14 -61.01 -16.63 5.07
N ALA A 15 -59.70 -16.53 4.85
CA ALA A 15 -59.13 -16.33 3.52
C ALA A 15 -59.44 -17.52 2.57
N ALA A 16 -59.35 -18.76 3.08
CA ALA A 16 -59.74 -19.94 2.30
C ALA A 16 -61.25 -19.95 1.96
N GLU A 17 -62.12 -19.56 2.89
CA GLU A 17 -63.58 -19.44 2.65
C GLU A 17 -63.94 -18.36 1.62
N LEU A 18 -63.17 -17.27 1.60
CA LEU A 18 -63.34 -16.17 0.66
C LEU A 18 -62.78 -16.47 -0.74
N GLY A 19 -62.09 -17.61 -0.92
CA GLY A 19 -61.47 -18.00 -2.20
C GLY A 19 -60.30 -17.11 -2.60
N THR A 20 -59.65 -16.42 -1.65
CA THR A 20 -58.55 -15.50 -1.93
C THR A 20 -57.20 -16.18 -1.77
N GLY A 21 -56.33 -16.13 -2.79
CA GLY A 21 -54.94 -16.61 -2.70
C GLY A 21 -54.73 -18.09 -2.99
N ASP A 22 -55.62 -18.71 -3.78
CA ASP A 22 -55.53 -20.10 -4.22
C ASP A 22 -55.27 -21.09 -3.06
N GLY A 23 -54.28 -21.98 -3.19
CA GLY A 23 -53.93 -22.93 -2.13
C GLY A 23 -53.16 -22.32 -0.94
N VAL A 24 -52.69 -21.07 -1.00
CA VAL A 24 -51.80 -20.48 0.01
C VAL A 24 -52.42 -20.40 1.41
N PRO A 25 -53.70 -19.97 1.60
CA PRO A 25 -54.30 -19.96 2.92
C PRO A 25 -54.43 -21.36 3.52
N LEU A 26 -54.77 -22.35 2.69
CA LEU A 26 -54.88 -23.75 3.12
C LEU A 26 -53.51 -24.34 3.48
N LEU A 27 -52.47 -24.01 2.71
CA LEU A 27 -51.08 -24.37 2.99
C LEU A 27 -50.66 -23.95 4.40
N TRP A 28 -50.83 -22.66 4.72
CA TRP A 28 -50.44 -22.11 6.01
C TRP A 28 -51.37 -22.53 7.15
N ARG A 29 -52.67 -22.68 6.90
CA ARG A 29 -53.61 -23.21 7.89
C ARG A 29 -53.23 -24.63 8.29
N GLY A 30 -52.93 -25.49 7.31
CA GLY A 30 -52.49 -26.86 7.56
C GLY A 30 -51.21 -26.91 8.39
N TRP A 31 -50.17 -26.17 7.96
CA TRP A 31 -48.91 -26.08 8.70
C TRP A 31 -49.09 -25.63 10.16
N LEU A 32 -49.95 -24.63 10.37
CA LEU A 32 -50.26 -24.11 11.70
C LEU A 32 -51.12 -25.07 12.52
N ARG A 33 -51.83 -26.03 11.95
CA ARG A 33 -52.64 -26.98 12.74
C ARG A 33 -51.94 -28.31 13.03
N ARG A 34 -50.84 -28.62 12.32
CA ARG A 34 -50.15 -29.92 12.35
C ARG A 34 -49.95 -30.59 13.71
N ALA A 35 -49.69 -29.81 14.76
CA ALA A 35 -49.40 -30.35 16.09
C ALA A 35 -50.65 -30.61 16.95
N VAL A 36 -51.79 -30.03 16.58
CA VAL A 36 -53.06 -30.10 17.34
C VAL A 36 -54.08 -30.97 16.59
N ASP A 37 -54.13 -30.84 15.27
CA ASP A 37 -55.03 -31.56 14.38
C ASP A 37 -54.24 -31.95 13.12
N MET A 38 -53.60 -33.13 13.18
CA MET A 38 -52.77 -33.64 12.10
C MET A 38 -53.60 -34.01 10.87
N ASP A 39 -54.76 -34.65 11.07
CA ASP A 39 -55.62 -35.09 9.98
C ASP A 39 -56.21 -33.88 9.24
N GLY A 40 -56.70 -32.88 9.97
CA GLY A 40 -57.15 -31.62 9.38
C GLY A 40 -56.01 -30.86 8.70
N ALA A 41 -54.79 -30.91 9.24
CA ALA A 41 -53.62 -30.32 8.59
C ALA A 41 -53.28 -30.99 7.27
N LEU A 42 -53.26 -32.33 7.22
CA LEU A 42 -52.99 -33.08 5.99
C LEU A 42 -54.08 -32.86 4.94
N ALA A 43 -55.35 -32.83 5.35
CA ALA A 43 -56.49 -32.52 4.49
C ALA A 43 -56.41 -31.09 3.92
N ASP A 44 -55.98 -30.12 4.73
CA ASP A 44 -55.75 -28.75 4.26
C ASP A 44 -54.64 -28.67 3.24
N LEU A 45 -53.54 -29.41 3.46
CA LEU A 45 -52.43 -29.47 2.51
C LEU A 45 -52.80 -30.18 1.21
N ASP A 46 -53.63 -31.24 1.26
CA ASP A 46 -54.18 -31.87 0.04
C ASP A 46 -55.05 -30.91 -0.75
N ARG A 47 -55.91 -30.13 -0.06
CA ARG A 47 -56.73 -29.11 -0.71
C ARG A 47 -55.88 -27.95 -1.24
N ALA A 48 -54.80 -27.59 -0.55
CA ALA A 48 -53.86 -26.59 -1.01
C ALA A 48 -53.17 -27.02 -2.32
N ALA A 49 -52.72 -28.27 -2.39
CA ALA A 49 -52.18 -28.85 -3.61
C ALA A 49 -53.23 -28.86 -4.75
N ALA A 50 -54.45 -29.32 -4.47
CA ALA A 50 -55.52 -29.39 -5.47
C ALA A 50 -55.97 -28.01 -5.99
N ALA A 51 -55.86 -26.96 -5.16
CA ALA A 51 -56.19 -25.59 -5.55
C ALA A 51 -55.20 -24.97 -6.55
N GLY A 52 -54.03 -25.59 -6.74
CA GLY A 52 -52.99 -25.11 -7.67
C GLY A 52 -52.12 -24.00 -7.09
N GLY A 53 -51.01 -23.69 -7.78
CA GLY A 53 -50.08 -22.61 -7.43
C GLY A 53 -49.14 -22.90 -6.24
N VAL A 54 -49.42 -23.93 -5.42
CA VAL A 54 -48.60 -24.32 -4.26
C VAL A 54 -48.42 -25.84 -4.10
N VAL A 55 -48.52 -26.60 -5.19
CA VAL A 55 -48.45 -28.07 -5.17
C VAL A 55 -47.16 -28.55 -4.49
N GLY A 56 -45.99 -28.15 -5.00
CA GLY A 56 -44.68 -28.50 -4.42
C GLY A 56 -44.57 -28.15 -2.93
N PRO A 57 -44.78 -26.88 -2.53
CA PRO A 57 -44.78 -26.48 -1.12
C PRO A 57 -45.77 -27.26 -0.25
N ALA A 58 -46.98 -27.55 -0.74
CA ALA A 58 -47.98 -28.30 0.01
C ALA A 58 -47.55 -29.73 0.27
N ARG A 59 -47.05 -30.43 -0.77
CA ARG A 59 -46.54 -31.79 -0.64
C ARG A 59 -45.28 -31.86 0.24
N HIS A 60 -44.39 -30.89 0.12
CA HIS A 60 -43.23 -30.75 1.01
C HIS A 60 -43.66 -30.57 2.47
N LEU A 61 -44.62 -29.69 2.76
CA LEU A 61 -45.12 -29.52 4.12
C LEU A 61 -45.84 -30.76 4.63
N GLN A 62 -46.53 -31.54 3.79
CA GLN A 62 -47.08 -32.84 4.20
C GLN A 62 -45.98 -33.78 4.66
N ALA A 63 -44.87 -33.87 3.91
CA ALA A 63 -43.73 -34.66 4.34
C ALA A 63 -43.16 -34.18 5.68
N GLU A 64 -43.10 -32.87 5.88
CA GLU A 64 -42.61 -32.29 7.14
C GLU A 64 -43.56 -32.57 8.32
N VAL A 65 -44.88 -32.63 8.09
CA VAL A 65 -45.86 -33.10 9.07
C VAL A 65 -45.62 -34.57 9.43
N PHE A 66 -45.49 -35.44 8.43
CA PHE A 66 -45.20 -36.86 8.67
C PHE A 66 -43.89 -37.07 9.41
N ARG A 67 -42.89 -36.24 9.14
CA ARG A 67 -41.60 -36.31 9.81
C ARG A 67 -41.64 -35.81 11.25
N GLN A 68 -42.12 -34.58 11.46
CA GLN A 68 -42.03 -33.90 12.75
C GLN A 68 -43.08 -34.44 13.73
N VAL A 69 -44.29 -34.68 13.25
CA VAL A 69 -45.47 -34.99 14.07
C VAL A 69 -45.71 -36.48 14.11
N ALA A 70 -45.96 -37.10 12.95
CA ALA A 70 -46.23 -38.54 12.89
C ALA A 70 -44.98 -39.38 13.19
N ARG A 71 -43.79 -38.82 12.94
CA ARG A 71 -42.50 -39.50 12.99
C ARG A 71 -42.50 -40.78 12.16
N ASP A 72 -43.14 -40.72 10.99
CA ASP A 72 -43.31 -41.83 10.06
C ASP A 72 -42.39 -41.63 8.85
N PRO A 73 -41.26 -42.37 8.76
CA PRO A 73 -40.32 -42.24 7.66
C PRO A 73 -40.92 -42.62 6.30
N GLU A 74 -41.75 -43.66 6.23
CA GLU A 74 -42.32 -44.14 4.97
C GLU A 74 -43.38 -43.17 4.45
N ALA A 75 -44.25 -42.66 5.33
CA ALA A 75 -45.21 -41.63 4.94
C ALA A 75 -44.50 -40.32 4.54
N THR A 76 -43.38 -39.99 5.19
CA THR A 76 -42.53 -38.85 4.80
C THR A 76 -41.98 -39.04 3.39
N LEU A 77 -41.39 -40.19 3.09
CA LEU A 77 -40.84 -40.49 1.77
C LEU A 77 -41.91 -40.55 0.68
N ALA A 78 -43.09 -41.10 0.98
CA ALA A 78 -44.22 -41.13 0.05
C ALA A 78 -44.74 -39.71 -0.25
N ALA A 79 -44.79 -38.81 0.74
CA ALA A 79 -45.15 -37.41 0.52
C ALA A 79 -44.09 -36.66 -0.31
N LEU A 80 -42.79 -36.92 -0.06
CA LEU A 80 -41.71 -36.33 -0.87
C LEU A 80 -41.68 -36.90 -2.30
N ALA A 81 -42.02 -38.17 -2.50
CA ALA A 81 -42.17 -38.75 -3.83
C ALA A 81 -43.27 -38.04 -4.63
N ARG A 82 -44.45 -37.83 -4.02
CA ARG A 82 -45.53 -37.04 -4.61
C ARG A 82 -45.11 -35.60 -4.90
N THR A 83 -44.27 -35.00 -4.05
CA THR A 83 -43.72 -33.65 -4.31
C THR A 83 -43.00 -33.62 -5.65
N THR A 84 -42.10 -34.56 -5.90
CA THR A 84 -41.31 -34.64 -7.14
C THR A 84 -42.09 -35.16 -8.36
N GLU A 85 -43.18 -35.90 -8.15
CA GLU A 85 -44.06 -36.37 -9.23
C GLU A 85 -45.03 -35.28 -9.72
N GLU A 86 -45.59 -34.52 -8.77
CA GLU A 86 -46.57 -33.48 -9.06
C GLU A 86 -45.94 -32.12 -9.38
N ALA A 87 -44.68 -31.90 -8.98
CA ALA A 87 -43.87 -30.71 -9.31
C ALA A 87 -42.45 -31.12 -9.77
N PRO A 88 -42.31 -31.75 -10.95
CA PRO A 88 -41.04 -32.30 -11.43
C PRO A 88 -39.94 -31.27 -11.70
N GLU A 89 -40.29 -30.00 -11.82
CA GLU A 89 -39.37 -28.86 -11.99
C GLU A 89 -38.88 -28.24 -10.66
N ASP A 90 -39.45 -28.64 -9.52
CA ASP A 90 -39.09 -28.09 -8.20
C ASP A 90 -37.81 -28.71 -7.64
N ALA A 91 -36.66 -28.09 -7.94
CA ALA A 91 -35.35 -28.53 -7.46
C ALA A 91 -35.26 -28.66 -5.92
N GLU A 92 -35.98 -27.83 -5.15
CA GLU A 92 -35.98 -27.89 -3.68
C GLU A 92 -36.77 -29.10 -3.18
N GLY A 93 -37.85 -29.46 -3.88
CA GLY A 93 -38.60 -30.70 -3.68
C GLY A 93 -37.74 -31.94 -3.89
N TRP A 94 -36.95 -31.97 -4.97
CA TRP A 94 -35.99 -33.05 -5.24
C TRP A 94 -34.89 -33.11 -4.17
N LEU A 95 -34.29 -31.98 -3.79
CA LEU A 95 -33.32 -31.89 -2.70
C LEU A 95 -33.89 -32.46 -1.40
N SER A 96 -35.09 -32.04 -1.01
CA SER A 96 -35.76 -32.47 0.22
C SER A 96 -36.00 -33.98 0.24
N ARG A 97 -36.45 -34.55 -0.89
CA ARG A 97 -36.61 -36.00 -1.07
C ARG A 97 -35.29 -36.73 -0.91
N GLY A 98 -34.25 -36.28 -1.61
CA GLY A 98 -32.93 -36.88 -1.61
C GLY A 98 -32.27 -36.89 -0.23
N LEU A 99 -32.25 -35.74 0.45
CA LEU A 99 -31.77 -35.61 1.82
C LEU A 99 -32.45 -36.60 2.76
N ARG A 100 -33.77 -36.71 2.64
CA ARG A 100 -34.56 -37.56 3.52
C ARG A 100 -34.32 -39.05 3.27
N LEU A 101 -34.20 -39.46 2.00
CA LEU A 101 -33.79 -40.81 1.61
C LEU A 101 -32.42 -41.17 2.20
N ALA A 102 -31.44 -40.28 2.11
CA ALA A 102 -30.11 -40.51 2.68
C ALA A 102 -30.17 -40.70 4.20
N LYS A 103 -30.87 -39.79 4.92
CA LYS A 103 -31.01 -39.85 6.39
C LYS A 103 -31.85 -41.03 6.89
N TYR A 104 -32.70 -41.63 6.04
CA TYR A 104 -33.48 -42.82 6.38
C TYR A 104 -32.84 -44.13 5.89
N GLY A 105 -31.55 -44.11 5.54
CA GLY A 105 -30.82 -45.34 5.22
C GLY A 105 -31.11 -45.89 3.82
N ARG A 106 -31.62 -45.05 2.90
CA ARG A 106 -31.82 -45.37 1.47
C ARG A 106 -30.88 -44.53 0.59
N PRO A 107 -29.55 -44.60 0.78
CA PRO A 107 -28.63 -43.68 0.14
C PRO A 107 -28.49 -43.92 -1.38
N ALA A 108 -28.70 -45.15 -1.87
CA ALA A 108 -28.68 -45.45 -3.32
C ALA A 108 -29.77 -44.67 -4.08
N GLU A 109 -31.00 -44.69 -3.56
CA GLU A 109 -32.11 -43.92 -4.12
C GLU A 109 -31.91 -42.42 -3.92
N ALA A 110 -31.29 -42.01 -2.81
CA ALA A 110 -30.95 -40.62 -2.57
C ALA A 110 -30.02 -40.07 -3.65
N VAL A 111 -29.03 -40.84 -4.10
CA VAL A 111 -28.11 -40.43 -5.18
C VAL A 111 -28.88 -40.15 -6.46
N GLU A 112 -29.77 -41.04 -6.90
CA GLU A 112 -30.57 -40.83 -8.12
C GLU A 112 -31.43 -39.56 -8.04
N VAL A 113 -32.09 -39.35 -6.90
CA VAL A 113 -32.96 -38.20 -6.66
C VAL A 113 -32.16 -36.89 -6.58
N LEU A 114 -30.98 -36.92 -5.95
CA LEU A 114 -30.11 -35.74 -5.82
C LEU A 114 -29.39 -35.41 -7.13
N ASP A 115 -29.03 -36.40 -7.94
CA ASP A 115 -28.53 -36.17 -9.30
C ASP A 115 -29.58 -35.45 -10.14
N ARG A 116 -30.86 -35.86 -10.03
CA ARG A 116 -31.96 -35.13 -10.67
C ARG A 116 -32.12 -33.71 -10.16
N ALA A 117 -31.93 -33.49 -8.86
CA ALA A 117 -31.96 -32.14 -8.28
C ALA A 117 -30.83 -31.25 -8.85
N VAL A 118 -29.63 -31.81 -9.07
CA VAL A 118 -28.50 -31.09 -9.69
C VAL A 118 -28.79 -30.75 -11.16
N GLU A 119 -29.39 -31.67 -11.93
CA GLU A 119 -29.81 -31.41 -13.32
C GLU A 119 -30.80 -30.25 -13.44
N LEU A 120 -31.61 -30.01 -12.41
CA LEU A 120 -32.56 -28.89 -12.32
C LEU A 120 -31.93 -27.61 -11.75
N HIS A 121 -30.60 -27.49 -11.79
CA HIS A 121 -29.82 -26.39 -11.23
C HIS A 121 -29.96 -26.24 -9.71
N GLY A 122 -30.01 -27.37 -8.99
CA GLY A 122 -29.89 -27.38 -7.53
C GLY A 122 -28.57 -26.78 -7.07
N GLY A 123 -28.62 -25.84 -6.12
CA GLY A 123 -27.44 -25.11 -5.64
C GLY A 123 -26.49 -25.93 -4.75
N GLY A 124 -25.49 -25.26 -4.15
CA GLY A 124 -24.42 -25.94 -3.38
C GLY A 124 -24.90 -26.87 -2.26
N LYS A 125 -26.05 -26.61 -1.63
CA LYS A 125 -26.66 -27.52 -0.64
C LYS A 125 -27.03 -28.88 -1.24
N THR A 126 -27.54 -28.90 -2.47
CA THR A 126 -27.88 -30.13 -3.20
C THR A 126 -26.63 -30.96 -3.47
N ALA A 127 -25.56 -30.32 -3.97
CA ALA A 127 -24.28 -30.99 -4.21
C ALA A 127 -23.66 -31.53 -2.91
N TYR A 128 -23.80 -30.81 -1.79
CA TYR A 128 -23.33 -31.29 -0.49
C TYR A 128 -24.04 -32.59 -0.07
N TYR A 129 -25.38 -32.63 -0.13
CA TYR A 129 -26.12 -33.83 0.22
C TYR A 129 -25.94 -34.97 -0.77
N LEU A 130 -25.68 -34.68 -2.05
CA LEU A 130 -25.28 -35.69 -3.03
C LEU A 130 -23.94 -36.32 -2.62
N GLY A 131 -22.98 -35.50 -2.20
CA GLY A 131 -21.70 -35.96 -1.67
C GLY A 131 -21.87 -36.89 -0.47
N TYR A 132 -22.72 -36.51 0.48
CA TYR A 132 -23.08 -37.35 1.63
C TYR A 132 -23.70 -38.68 1.21
N ALA A 133 -24.68 -38.69 0.30
CA ALA A 133 -25.33 -39.92 -0.16
C ALA A 133 -24.37 -40.85 -0.93
N ARG A 134 -23.47 -40.30 -1.74
CA ARG A 134 -22.43 -41.06 -2.45
C ARG A 134 -21.41 -41.68 -1.49
N LEU A 135 -21.08 -40.99 -0.40
CA LEU A 135 -20.21 -41.58 0.63
C LEU A 135 -20.87 -42.80 1.28
N LEU A 136 -22.16 -42.70 1.62
CA LEU A 136 -22.92 -43.81 2.22
C LEU A 136 -23.07 -45.02 1.29
N THR A 137 -23.03 -44.83 -0.02
CA THR A 137 -23.06 -45.93 -1.01
C THR A 137 -21.66 -46.48 -1.33
N GLY A 138 -20.60 -45.92 -0.77
CA GLY A 138 -19.22 -46.32 -1.01
C GLY A 138 -18.56 -45.67 -2.23
N ASP A 139 -19.27 -44.81 -2.97
CA ASP A 139 -18.69 -44.01 -4.04
C ASP A 139 -17.91 -42.81 -3.48
N ARG A 140 -16.73 -43.12 -2.96
CA ARG A 140 -15.85 -42.13 -2.32
C ARG A 140 -15.37 -41.04 -3.30
N ILE A 141 -15.15 -41.39 -4.57
CA ILE A 141 -14.66 -40.44 -5.58
C ILE A 141 -15.77 -39.48 -6.00
N GLY A 142 -16.98 -39.99 -6.25
CA GLY A 142 -18.14 -39.16 -6.57
C GLY A 142 -18.58 -38.31 -5.39
N ALA A 143 -18.41 -38.80 -4.15
CA ALA A 143 -18.64 -38.02 -2.93
C ALA A 143 -17.74 -36.78 -2.89
N LEU A 144 -16.42 -36.96 -3.00
CA LEU A 144 -15.46 -35.85 -3.00
C LEU A 144 -15.74 -34.84 -4.12
N THR A 145 -16.12 -35.32 -5.30
CA THR A 145 -16.44 -34.45 -6.45
C THR A 145 -17.67 -33.59 -6.17
N ALA A 146 -18.74 -34.17 -5.63
CA ALA A 146 -19.95 -33.42 -5.29
C ALA A 146 -19.72 -32.42 -4.14
N LEU A 147 -18.90 -32.77 -3.14
CA LEU A 147 -18.52 -31.84 -2.07
C LEU A 147 -17.68 -30.66 -2.58
N GLU A 148 -16.76 -30.89 -3.52
CA GLU A 148 -16.04 -29.80 -4.18
C GLU A 148 -16.99 -28.88 -4.97
N ASP A 149 -17.98 -29.44 -5.68
CA ASP A 149 -18.99 -28.66 -6.40
C ASP A 149 -19.87 -27.84 -5.44
N ALA A 150 -20.23 -28.41 -4.30
CA ALA A 150 -20.95 -27.70 -3.24
C ALA A 150 -20.21 -26.44 -2.79
N VAL A 151 -18.90 -26.55 -2.57
CA VAL A 151 -18.02 -25.44 -2.19
C VAL A 151 -17.80 -24.46 -3.35
N ARG A 152 -17.79 -24.93 -4.60
CA ARG A 152 -17.67 -24.05 -5.78
C ARG A 152 -18.88 -23.14 -5.96
N GLU A 153 -20.08 -23.64 -5.65
CA GLU A 153 -21.35 -22.93 -5.73
C GLU A 153 -21.62 -22.08 -4.47
N LEU A 154 -21.30 -22.61 -3.29
CA LEU A 154 -21.50 -21.92 -2.02
C LEU A 154 -20.26 -22.08 -1.12
N PRO A 155 -19.23 -21.23 -1.29
CA PRO A 155 -17.97 -21.33 -0.55
C PRO A 155 -18.11 -21.40 0.96
N GLY A 156 -19.07 -20.67 1.55
CA GLY A 156 -19.37 -20.70 2.98
C GLY A 156 -19.85 -22.05 3.52
N LEU A 157 -20.14 -23.05 2.67
CA LEU A 157 -20.41 -24.42 3.11
C LEU A 157 -19.14 -25.16 3.56
N ALA A 158 -17.94 -24.72 3.20
CA ALA A 158 -16.72 -25.50 3.47
C ALA A 158 -16.54 -25.81 4.95
N ASP A 159 -16.72 -24.83 5.84
CA ASP A 159 -16.61 -25.05 7.29
C ASP A 159 -17.70 -26.00 7.80
N THR A 160 -18.91 -25.90 7.23
CA THR A 160 -20.02 -26.80 7.57
C THR A 160 -19.72 -28.23 7.14
N ILE A 161 -19.19 -28.43 5.93
CA ILE A 161 -18.85 -29.74 5.35
C ILE A 161 -17.72 -30.40 6.15
N VAL A 162 -16.67 -29.66 6.48
CA VAL A 162 -15.50 -30.19 7.21
C VAL A 162 -15.87 -30.55 8.66
N ALA A 163 -16.75 -29.77 9.30
CA ALA A 163 -17.23 -30.03 10.65
C ALA A 163 -18.27 -31.15 10.73
N ASP A 164 -18.84 -31.59 9.60
CA ASP A 164 -19.89 -32.61 9.58
C ASP A 164 -19.34 -33.97 10.07
N PRO A 165 -19.88 -34.53 11.18
CA PRO A 165 -19.46 -35.84 11.68
C PRO A 165 -19.75 -36.97 10.69
N ASP A 166 -20.77 -36.83 9.85
CA ASP A 166 -21.16 -37.85 8.87
C ASP A 166 -20.12 -38.01 7.74
N LEU A 167 -19.24 -37.02 7.57
CA LEU A 167 -18.16 -37.03 6.58
C LEU A 167 -16.79 -37.31 7.20
N GLU A 168 -16.75 -37.72 8.47
CA GLU A 168 -15.50 -38.03 9.18
C GLU A 168 -14.63 -39.06 8.45
N ALA A 169 -15.25 -40.02 7.76
CA ALA A 169 -14.55 -41.03 6.97
C ALA A 169 -13.71 -40.46 5.81
N LEU A 170 -13.93 -39.21 5.42
CA LEU A 170 -13.17 -38.50 4.38
C LEU A 170 -12.04 -37.62 4.95
N ARG A 171 -11.96 -37.42 6.26
CA ARG A 171 -10.88 -36.64 6.88
C ARG A 171 -9.53 -37.31 6.64
N GLY A 172 -8.51 -36.52 6.32
CA GLY A 172 -7.19 -37.03 5.92
C GLY A 172 -7.07 -37.32 4.42
N GLU A 173 -8.18 -37.29 3.66
CA GLU A 173 -8.12 -37.31 2.20
C GLU A 173 -7.71 -35.93 1.67
N PRO A 174 -6.67 -35.83 0.84
CA PRO A 174 -6.15 -34.54 0.37
C PRO A 174 -7.21 -33.66 -0.32
N ARG A 175 -8.18 -34.26 -1.01
CA ARG A 175 -9.28 -33.53 -1.67
C ARG A 175 -10.27 -32.94 -0.67
N PHE A 176 -10.61 -33.69 0.38
CA PHE A 176 -11.54 -33.25 1.42
C PHE A 176 -10.90 -32.18 2.31
N ASP A 177 -9.67 -32.42 2.77
CA ASP A 177 -8.91 -31.48 3.59
C ASP A 177 -8.58 -30.19 2.81
N GLY A 178 -8.63 -30.24 1.47
CA GLY A 178 -8.45 -29.10 0.58
C GLY A 178 -9.69 -28.21 0.36
N LEU A 179 -10.88 -28.59 0.87
CA LEU A 179 -12.12 -27.83 0.66
C LEU A 179 -12.08 -26.39 1.20
N PRO A 180 -11.55 -26.10 2.41
CA PRO A 180 -11.42 -24.71 2.88
C PRO A 180 -10.56 -23.84 1.95
N LYS A 181 -9.48 -24.42 1.39
CA LYS A 181 -8.64 -23.74 0.42
C LYS A 181 -9.38 -23.49 -0.90
N LEU A 182 -10.19 -24.44 -1.35
CA LEU A 182 -11.04 -24.27 -2.54
C LEU A 182 -12.06 -23.13 -2.35
N ALA A 183 -12.70 -23.05 -1.17
CA ALA A 183 -13.62 -21.99 -0.81
C ALA A 183 -12.93 -20.62 -0.85
N ALA A 184 -11.81 -20.48 -0.15
CA ALA A 184 -11.04 -19.25 -0.11
C ALA A 184 -10.59 -18.80 -1.52
N ASN A 185 -10.19 -19.75 -2.37
CA ASN A 185 -9.82 -19.46 -3.76
C ASN A 185 -11.00 -18.93 -4.59
N ARG A 186 -12.20 -19.47 -4.38
CA ARG A 186 -13.43 -19.05 -5.06
C ARG A 186 -13.88 -17.66 -4.59
N GLU A 187 -13.88 -17.42 -3.28
CA GLU A 187 -14.18 -16.11 -2.72
C GLU A 187 -13.20 -15.05 -3.23
N ALA A 188 -11.88 -15.33 -3.18
CA ALA A 188 -10.87 -14.44 -3.72
C ALA A 188 -11.06 -14.16 -5.22
N ALA A 189 -11.46 -15.17 -6.01
CA ALA A 189 -11.76 -14.99 -7.43
C ALA A 189 -13.02 -14.13 -7.66
N HIS A 190 -14.05 -14.28 -6.84
CA HIS A 190 -15.25 -13.44 -6.90
C HIS A 190 -14.93 -11.97 -6.59
N HIS A 191 -14.22 -11.71 -5.49
CA HIS A 191 -13.80 -10.35 -5.15
C HIS A 191 -12.92 -9.73 -6.26
N ARG A 192 -12.02 -10.51 -6.89
CA ARG A 192 -11.24 -10.04 -8.04
C ARG A 192 -12.11 -9.67 -9.24
N ARG A 193 -13.12 -10.48 -9.60
CA ARG A 193 -14.02 -10.16 -10.74
C ARG A 193 -14.78 -8.85 -10.53
N VAL A 194 -15.20 -8.55 -9.31
CA VAL A 194 -15.87 -7.29 -8.98
C VAL A 194 -14.92 -6.11 -9.20
N ARG A 195 -13.66 -6.26 -8.82
CA ARG A 195 -12.61 -5.24 -9.07
C ARG A 195 -12.29 -5.09 -10.57
N GLU A 196 -12.20 -6.19 -11.28
CA GLU A 196 -12.01 -6.21 -12.75
C GLU A 196 -13.15 -5.47 -13.47
N ALA A 197 -14.40 -5.57 -12.98
CA ALA A 197 -15.54 -4.90 -13.59
C ALA A 197 -15.53 -3.37 -13.46
N VAL A 198 -14.88 -2.83 -12.42
CA VAL A 198 -14.72 -1.37 -12.23
C VAL A 198 -13.42 -0.83 -12.84
N ARG A 199 -12.57 -1.71 -13.37
CA ARG A 199 -11.32 -1.36 -14.02
C ARG A 199 -11.60 -0.67 -15.36
N PRO A 200 -10.95 0.47 -15.67
CA PRO A 200 -11.05 1.08 -16.98
C PRO A 200 -10.45 0.17 -18.08
N SER A 201 -10.93 0.32 -19.32
CA SER A 201 -10.42 -0.42 -20.47
C SER A 201 -8.96 -0.10 -20.82
N ASP A 202 -8.51 1.12 -20.53
CA ASP A 202 -7.12 1.57 -20.65
C ASP A 202 -6.68 2.21 -19.32
N PRO A 203 -6.11 1.41 -18.40
CA PRO A 203 -5.72 1.87 -17.07
C PRO A 203 -4.57 2.87 -17.10
N GLU A 204 -3.60 2.68 -17.98
CA GLU A 204 -2.41 3.53 -18.06
C GLU A 204 -2.75 4.93 -18.57
N ALA A 205 -3.60 5.02 -19.61
CA ALA A 205 -4.06 6.31 -20.12
C ALA A 205 -4.87 7.10 -19.07
N ARG A 206 -5.63 6.41 -18.23
CA ARG A 206 -6.52 7.06 -17.24
C ARG A 206 -5.78 7.52 -15.99
N ALA A 207 -4.78 6.77 -15.52
CA ALA A 207 -3.91 7.18 -14.41
C ALA A 207 -3.15 8.49 -14.72
N GLY A 208 -2.86 8.78 -15.99
CA GLY A 208 -2.24 10.02 -16.43
C GLY A 208 -3.19 11.22 -16.60
N SER A 209 -4.50 11.05 -16.39
CA SER A 209 -5.53 12.02 -16.80
C SER A 209 -6.19 12.82 -15.66
N GLU A 210 -5.95 12.49 -14.38
CA GLU A 210 -6.67 13.15 -13.28
C GLU A 210 -6.26 14.60 -12.99
N THR A 211 -5.14 15.11 -13.55
CA THR A 211 -4.85 16.56 -13.59
C THR A 211 -3.90 16.91 -14.76
N ASP A 212 -4.46 17.59 -15.77
CA ASP A 212 -3.79 18.41 -16.79
C ASP A 212 -2.87 17.80 -17.88
N ALA A 213 -2.76 18.58 -18.96
CA ALA A 213 -2.06 18.31 -20.21
C ALA A 213 -0.55 18.09 -20.01
N GLY A 214 -0.17 16.86 -19.68
CA GLY A 214 1.22 16.42 -19.52
C GLY A 214 1.31 15.31 -18.51
N GLY A 215 1.49 14.08 -18.98
CA GLY A 215 1.48 12.91 -18.11
C GLY A 215 2.51 13.06 -16.99
N VAL A 216 2.12 12.68 -15.77
CA VAL A 216 3.03 12.58 -14.62
C VAL A 216 4.26 11.72 -14.96
N GLY A 217 4.09 10.71 -15.81
CA GLY A 217 5.19 9.87 -16.30
C GLY A 217 6.26 10.60 -17.10
N ASP A 218 5.94 11.75 -17.70
CA ASP A 218 6.93 12.58 -18.39
C ASP A 218 7.70 13.41 -17.35
N ARG A 219 7.00 13.90 -16.33
CA ARG A 219 7.54 14.78 -15.29
C ARG A 219 8.43 14.07 -14.27
N ALA A 220 8.20 12.80 -14.00
CA ALA A 220 9.03 12.04 -13.08
C ALA A 220 9.36 10.63 -13.57
N THR A 221 10.56 10.14 -13.22
CA THR A 221 11.01 8.78 -13.56
C THR A 221 10.56 7.75 -12.54
N ASP A 222 10.61 8.12 -11.27
CA ASP A 222 10.28 7.23 -10.16
C ASP A 222 9.89 8.03 -8.91
N LEU A 223 9.06 7.42 -8.07
CA LEU A 223 8.62 8.04 -6.81
C LEU A 223 9.75 8.18 -5.79
N GLY A 224 10.75 7.29 -5.81
CA GLY A 224 11.87 7.33 -4.88
C GLY A 224 12.62 8.65 -4.95
N SER A 225 12.94 9.08 -6.17
CA SER A 225 13.58 10.36 -6.47
C SER A 225 12.70 11.55 -6.10
N VAL A 226 11.39 11.50 -6.40
CA VAL A 226 10.43 12.55 -6.01
C VAL A 226 10.38 12.71 -4.49
N ALA A 227 10.28 11.59 -3.77
CA ALA A 227 10.19 11.58 -2.32
C ALA A 227 11.48 12.09 -1.68
N GLU A 228 12.63 11.81 -2.28
CA GLU A 228 13.91 12.34 -1.83
C GLU A 228 14.02 13.85 -2.06
N VAL A 229 13.80 14.32 -3.29
CA VAL A 229 13.93 15.73 -3.68
C VAL A 229 12.97 16.65 -2.93
N HIS A 230 11.74 16.20 -2.70
CA HIS A 230 10.72 16.98 -2.01
C HIS A 230 10.62 16.66 -0.52
N GLU A 231 11.61 15.96 0.05
CA GLU A 231 11.67 15.58 1.46
C GLU A 231 10.40 14.90 1.99
N VAL A 232 9.71 14.14 1.12
CA VAL A 232 8.50 13.42 1.49
C VAL A 232 8.88 12.31 2.48
N PHE A 233 8.32 12.38 3.69
CA PHE A 233 8.63 11.40 4.73
C PHE A 233 8.16 9.99 4.33
N ARG A 234 9.11 9.08 4.19
CA ARG A 234 8.87 7.65 3.91
C ARG A 234 8.76 6.87 5.21
N ARG A 235 7.63 6.22 5.43
CA ARG A 235 7.46 5.26 6.52
C ARG A 235 7.74 3.85 6.00
N LYS A 236 8.72 3.18 6.60
CA LYS A 236 8.91 1.75 6.37
C LYS A 236 7.71 0.97 6.90
N VAL A 237 7.23 0.05 6.08
CA VAL A 237 6.13 -0.85 6.41
C VAL A 237 6.69 -1.98 7.29
N ASP A 238 6.90 -1.70 8.57
CA ASP A 238 7.25 -2.71 9.57
C ASP A 238 6.05 -3.65 9.72
N GLY A 239 6.09 -4.78 9.02
CA GLY A 239 4.94 -5.70 8.93
C GLY A 239 5.12 -6.84 7.92
N ILE A 240 6.07 -6.73 6.98
CA ILE A 240 6.39 -7.81 6.03
C ILE A 240 7.14 -8.98 6.71
N ARG A 241 7.50 -8.90 8.00
CA ARG A 241 8.27 -9.97 8.66
C ARG A 241 7.48 -11.06 9.38
N LYS A 242 6.16 -10.97 9.62
CA LYS A 242 5.40 -12.06 10.26
C LYS A 242 3.86 -11.89 10.10
N ALA A 243 3.18 -12.91 9.60
CA ALA A 243 1.72 -13.11 9.44
C ALA A 243 0.97 -12.36 8.31
N ARG A 244 1.09 -11.03 8.14
CA ARG A 244 0.42 -10.30 7.02
C ARG A 244 1.25 -10.20 5.74
N SER A 245 2.50 -10.65 5.80
CA SER A 245 3.48 -10.66 4.70
C SER A 245 3.09 -11.55 3.52
N GLU A 246 2.24 -12.56 3.75
CA GLU A 246 1.78 -13.47 2.70
C GLU A 246 0.65 -12.87 1.85
N ALA A 247 -0.02 -11.81 2.32
CA ALA A 247 -1.14 -11.20 1.61
C ALA A 247 -0.72 -10.39 0.38
N VAL A 248 0.48 -9.80 0.38
CA VAL A 248 1.04 -9.09 -0.78
C VAL A 248 1.84 -10.07 -1.62
N THR A 249 1.18 -10.79 -2.52
CA THR A 249 1.83 -11.73 -3.44
C THR A 249 2.41 -11.06 -4.69
N HIS A 250 1.95 -9.85 -5.03
CA HIS A 250 2.51 -9.08 -6.13
C HIS A 250 3.95 -8.63 -5.84
N GLU A 251 4.90 -9.12 -6.63
CA GLU A 251 6.34 -8.95 -6.38
C GLU A 251 6.78 -7.49 -6.44
N ALA A 252 6.39 -6.74 -7.48
CA ALA A 252 6.79 -5.34 -7.62
C ALA A 252 6.26 -4.46 -6.47
N THR A 253 5.03 -4.70 -6.02
CA THR A 253 4.46 -4.01 -4.85
C THR A 253 5.23 -4.35 -3.59
N ARG A 254 5.61 -5.61 -3.40
CA ARG A 254 6.41 -6.02 -2.23
C ARG A 254 7.79 -5.36 -2.23
N ALA A 255 8.44 -5.31 -3.40
CA ALA A 255 9.72 -4.63 -3.57
C ALA A 255 9.58 -3.13 -3.25
N PHE A 256 8.55 -2.47 -3.79
CA PHE A 256 8.24 -1.06 -3.52
C PHE A 256 8.05 -0.81 -2.02
N LEU A 257 7.26 -1.62 -1.32
CA LEU A 257 7.03 -1.45 0.13
C LEU A 257 8.29 -1.71 0.98
N ALA A 258 9.19 -2.57 0.51
CA ALA A 258 10.43 -2.90 1.20
C ALA A 258 11.52 -1.82 1.00
N ASP A 259 11.62 -1.28 -0.21
CA ASP A 259 12.66 -0.32 -0.62
C ASP A 259 12.24 1.13 -0.35
N ILE A 260 11.05 1.51 -0.82
CA ILE A 260 10.53 2.88 -0.74
C ILE A 260 9.64 3.06 0.50
N GLY A 261 8.74 2.11 0.78
CA GLY A 261 7.73 2.24 1.84
C GLY A 261 6.55 3.14 1.44
N LEU A 262 5.75 3.57 2.42
CA LEU A 262 4.59 4.43 2.18
C LEU A 262 4.92 5.90 2.48
N PRO A 263 4.64 6.84 1.55
CA PRO A 263 4.69 8.27 1.85
C PRO A 263 3.69 8.62 2.94
N ARG A 264 4.14 9.35 3.97
CA ARG A 264 3.28 9.87 5.03
C ARG A 264 2.60 11.17 4.65
N GLU A 265 3.25 11.95 3.79
CA GLU A 265 2.84 13.29 3.41
C GLU A 265 2.68 13.35 1.89
N ALA A 266 1.47 13.06 1.41
CA ALA A 266 1.16 13.04 -0.02
C ALA A 266 -0.20 13.70 -0.27
N GLY A 267 -0.22 15.01 -0.51
CA GLY A 267 -1.45 15.76 -0.84
C GLY A 267 -2.68 15.39 0.01
N GLU A 268 -3.78 15.02 -0.65
CA GLU A 268 -5.04 14.59 -0.01
C GLU A 268 -4.98 13.20 0.64
N PHE A 269 -3.90 12.44 0.43
CA PHE A 269 -3.73 11.12 1.04
C PHE A 269 -3.08 11.26 2.41
N ARG A 270 -3.78 10.75 3.42
CA ARG A 270 -3.26 10.64 4.79
C ARG A 270 -3.12 9.18 5.14
N LEU A 271 -1.95 8.79 5.62
CA LEU A 271 -1.84 7.53 6.36
C LEU A 271 -2.80 7.61 7.55
N ASP A 272 -3.64 6.59 7.71
CA ASP A 272 -4.62 6.46 8.79
C ASP A 272 -4.06 6.85 10.17
N SER A 273 -4.81 7.61 10.97
CA SER A 273 -4.40 8.12 12.29
C SER A 273 -4.09 7.01 13.30
N THR A 274 -4.58 5.80 13.09
CA THR A 274 -4.20 4.62 13.89
C THR A 274 -2.74 4.19 13.69
N PHE A 275 -2.10 4.60 12.59
CA PHE A 275 -0.67 4.36 12.36
C PHE A 275 0.24 5.15 13.31
N ASP A 276 -0.19 6.29 13.83
CA ASP A 276 0.63 7.15 14.70
C ASP A 276 0.62 6.73 16.17
N ASN A 277 -0.35 5.90 16.59
CA ASN A 277 -0.57 5.60 18.01
C ASN A 277 -0.45 4.11 18.42
N ILE A 278 -0.36 3.15 17.48
CA ILE A 278 -0.48 1.73 17.86
C ILE A 278 0.47 0.83 17.06
N TYR A 279 1.33 0.11 17.80
CA TYR A 279 2.05 -1.12 17.46
C TYR A 279 1.86 -1.69 16.03
N GLY A 280 2.67 -1.21 15.08
CA GLY A 280 3.38 -2.06 14.12
C GLY A 280 2.63 -2.70 12.94
N GLU A 281 1.50 -2.18 12.46
CA GLU A 281 0.93 -2.66 11.20
C GLU A 281 0.68 -1.50 10.26
N ALA A 282 1.39 -1.45 9.13
CA ALA A 282 1.28 -0.42 8.10
C ALA A 282 0.27 -0.75 6.97
N LEU A 283 -0.18 -2.00 6.88
CA LEU A 283 -1.21 -2.47 5.94
C LEU A 283 -2.14 -3.43 6.67
N ARG A 284 -3.45 -3.24 6.51
CA ARG A 284 -4.47 -4.10 7.14
C ARG A 284 -5.51 -4.56 6.14
N ALA A 285 -5.87 -5.84 6.16
CA ALA A 285 -6.94 -6.33 5.30
C ALA A 285 -8.31 -5.82 5.77
N TYR A 286 -9.27 -5.72 4.84
CA TYR A 286 -10.67 -5.67 5.24
C TYR A 286 -11.04 -7.02 5.86
N GLU A 287 -11.34 -7.00 7.15
CA GLU A 287 -11.69 -8.18 7.97
C GLU A 287 -13.00 -7.90 8.71
N LEU A 288 -13.78 -8.95 8.99
CA LEU A 288 -14.98 -8.88 9.82
C LEU A 288 -14.59 -8.84 11.30
N GLY A 289 -15.08 -7.85 12.05
CA GLY A 289 -15.04 -7.87 13.51
C GLY A 289 -13.66 -7.78 14.17
N GLY A 290 -13.32 -6.59 14.67
CA GLY A 290 -12.15 -6.27 15.51
C GLY A 290 -12.04 -4.75 15.64
N TRP A 291 -11.37 -4.21 16.66
CA TRP A 291 -11.25 -2.76 16.94
C TRP A 291 -10.69 -1.87 15.79
N ARG A 292 -10.42 -2.43 14.60
CA ARG A 292 -9.65 -1.85 13.50
C ARG A 292 -10.36 -1.79 12.14
N SER A 293 -11.50 -2.47 11.95
CA SER A 293 -12.30 -2.37 10.71
C SER A 293 -13.68 -1.75 10.96
N ARG A 294 -14.23 -1.03 9.98
CA ARG A 294 -15.60 -0.49 10.04
C ARG A 294 -16.66 -1.56 9.73
N LEU A 295 -16.27 -2.79 9.43
CA LEU A 295 -17.15 -3.88 8.99
C LEU A 295 -17.64 -4.70 10.18
N THR A 296 -18.96 -4.88 10.27
CA THR A 296 -19.64 -5.75 11.24
C THR A 296 -20.52 -6.76 10.50
N GLY A 297 -20.55 -8.02 10.96
CA GLY A 297 -21.39 -9.08 10.38
C GLY A 297 -20.60 -10.31 9.91
N ASP A 298 -21.27 -11.17 9.14
CA ASP A 298 -20.79 -12.53 8.81
C ASP A 298 -20.12 -12.65 7.44
N ARG A 299 -20.17 -11.61 6.58
CA ARG A 299 -19.55 -11.63 5.25
C ARG A 299 -18.95 -10.28 4.84
N ILE A 300 -17.76 -10.32 4.25
CA ILE A 300 -17.08 -9.15 3.68
C ILE A 300 -17.82 -8.71 2.40
N PRO A 301 -18.10 -7.39 2.21
CA PRO A 301 -18.67 -6.88 0.97
C PRO A 301 -17.91 -7.32 -0.28
N ASP A 302 -18.66 -7.55 -1.35
CA ASP A 302 -18.12 -7.99 -2.63
C ASP A 302 -17.06 -7.00 -3.14
N GLY A 303 -15.96 -7.53 -3.69
CA GLY A 303 -14.79 -6.75 -4.09
C GLY A 303 -13.79 -6.34 -2.97
N LEU A 304 -14.15 -6.39 -1.69
CA LEU A 304 -13.21 -6.00 -0.61
C LEU A 304 -12.22 -7.10 -0.18
N GLY A 305 -12.54 -8.38 -0.42
CA GLY A 305 -11.67 -9.49 -0.07
C GLY A 305 -10.30 -9.40 -0.75
N GLY A 306 -9.23 -9.53 0.03
CA GLY A 306 -7.84 -9.42 -0.44
C GLY A 306 -7.31 -7.99 -0.62
N LEU A 307 -8.13 -6.96 -0.35
CA LEU A 307 -7.67 -5.57 -0.31
C LEU A 307 -7.06 -5.24 1.05
N LEU A 308 -5.98 -4.45 1.02
CA LEU A 308 -5.25 -3.93 2.17
C LEU A 308 -5.41 -2.41 2.24
N ILE A 309 -5.88 -1.89 3.36
CA ILE A 309 -6.06 -0.45 3.57
C ILE A 309 -4.68 0.21 3.65
N LEU A 310 -4.45 1.18 2.76
CA LEU A 310 -3.24 2.02 2.70
C LEU A 310 -3.36 3.24 3.61
N GLY A 311 -4.53 3.89 3.60
CA GLY A 311 -4.77 5.15 4.29
C GLY A 311 -6.10 5.77 3.87
N THR A 312 -6.36 6.99 4.32
CA THR A 312 -7.59 7.73 4.01
C THR A 312 -7.35 8.74 2.91
N LEU A 313 -8.36 8.89 2.06
CA LEU A 313 -8.50 9.97 1.09
C LEU A 313 -9.42 11.05 1.68
N GLY A 314 -9.52 12.20 1.00
CA GLY A 314 -10.54 13.20 1.32
C GLY A 314 -11.95 12.60 1.41
N GLU A 315 -12.82 13.22 2.21
CA GLU A 315 -14.24 12.84 2.36
C GLU A 315 -14.50 11.46 2.98
N GLY A 316 -13.56 10.93 3.77
CA GLY A 316 -13.80 9.74 4.60
C GLY A 316 -13.66 8.39 3.89
N ALA A 317 -13.32 8.41 2.59
CA ALA A 317 -13.01 7.22 1.79
C ALA A 317 -11.60 6.67 2.12
N ASP A 318 -11.41 5.37 1.90
CA ASP A 318 -10.12 4.71 2.07
C ASP A 318 -9.45 4.50 0.70
N ALA A 319 -8.13 4.60 0.64
CA ALA A 319 -7.35 4.01 -0.44
C ALA A 319 -6.92 2.60 -0.03
N ALA A 320 -7.14 1.62 -0.90
CA ALA A 320 -6.86 0.22 -0.65
C ALA A 320 -6.05 -0.41 -1.78
N LEU A 321 -5.06 -1.20 -1.40
CA LEU A 321 -4.14 -1.94 -2.26
C LEU A 321 -4.62 -3.38 -2.45
N ASP A 322 -4.71 -3.83 -3.68
CA ASP A 322 -4.83 -5.27 -3.96
C ASP A 322 -3.47 -5.94 -3.79
N GLY A 323 -3.34 -6.81 -2.78
CA GLY A 323 -2.09 -7.51 -2.51
C GLY A 323 -1.68 -8.47 -3.63
N GLY A 324 -2.62 -8.92 -4.47
CA GLY A 324 -2.38 -9.84 -5.57
C GLY A 324 -1.98 -9.18 -6.88
N THR A 325 -2.52 -7.99 -7.17
CA THR A 325 -2.26 -7.29 -8.45
C THR A 325 -1.42 -6.03 -8.29
N GLY A 326 -1.32 -5.48 -7.09
CA GLY A 326 -0.64 -4.21 -6.82
C GLY A 326 -1.46 -2.96 -7.12
N GLU A 327 -2.68 -3.13 -7.64
CA GLU A 327 -3.57 -2.03 -8.01
C GLU A 327 -4.15 -1.32 -6.78
N VAL A 328 -4.50 -0.06 -6.96
CA VAL A 328 -5.03 0.80 -5.91
C VAL A 328 -6.47 1.18 -6.24
N TYR A 329 -7.34 1.06 -5.24
CA TYR A 329 -8.77 1.32 -5.31
C TYR A 329 -9.18 2.34 -4.26
N ARG A 330 -10.16 3.18 -4.59
CA ARG A 330 -10.95 3.95 -3.63
C ARG A 330 -12.05 3.06 -3.10
N VAL A 331 -12.20 3.02 -1.78
CA VAL A 331 -13.34 2.42 -1.09
C VAL A 331 -14.14 3.55 -0.47
N ALA A 332 -15.35 3.78 -0.99
CA ALA A 332 -16.26 4.79 -0.44
C ALA A 332 -16.89 4.33 0.89
N GLU A 333 -17.57 5.23 1.60
CA GLU A 333 -18.23 4.91 2.88
C GLU A 333 -19.32 3.83 2.76
N ASP A 334 -19.95 3.73 1.58
CA ASP A 334 -20.93 2.69 1.25
C ASP A 334 -20.31 1.39 0.73
N PHE A 335 -18.97 1.27 0.80
CA PHE A 335 -18.16 0.15 0.31
C PHE A 335 -18.15 -0.03 -1.21
N SER A 336 -18.63 0.95 -1.98
CA SER A 336 -18.44 0.95 -3.44
C SER A 336 -16.97 1.16 -3.81
N LEU A 337 -16.55 0.49 -4.89
CA LEU A 337 -15.17 0.48 -5.37
C LEU A 337 -15.01 1.36 -6.61
N THR A 338 -13.94 2.15 -6.62
CA THR A 338 -13.47 2.86 -7.82
C THR A 338 -12.00 2.55 -8.02
N TRP A 339 -11.61 2.13 -9.22
CA TRP A 339 -10.20 1.94 -9.57
C TRP A 339 -9.48 3.30 -9.60
N LEU A 340 -8.30 3.40 -8.99
CA LEU A 340 -7.52 4.66 -8.93
C LEU A 340 -6.21 4.58 -9.72
N ALA A 341 -5.45 3.50 -9.55
CA ALA A 341 -4.13 3.40 -10.14
C ALA A 341 -3.69 1.94 -10.33
N PRO A 342 -2.82 1.66 -11.31
CA PRO A 342 -2.33 0.31 -11.57
C PRO A 342 -1.27 -0.14 -10.55
N SER A 343 -0.66 0.81 -9.83
CA SER A 343 0.40 0.54 -8.86
C SER A 343 0.44 1.60 -7.77
N LEU A 344 1.16 1.31 -6.68
CA LEU A 344 1.45 2.30 -5.62
C LEU A 344 2.25 3.49 -6.15
N GLU A 345 3.17 3.24 -7.07
CA GLU A 345 3.98 4.30 -7.68
C GLU A 345 3.10 5.26 -8.48
N SER A 346 2.29 4.75 -9.40
CA SER A 346 1.36 5.56 -10.18
C SER A 346 0.33 6.28 -9.31
N PHE A 347 -0.04 5.71 -8.16
CA PHE A 347 -0.93 6.35 -7.20
C PHE A 347 -0.27 7.52 -6.47
N PHE A 348 0.96 7.35 -5.97
CA PHE A 348 1.63 8.35 -5.15
C PHE A 348 2.34 9.43 -5.95
N LEU A 349 2.87 9.10 -7.13
CA LEU A 349 3.65 10.02 -7.97
C LEU A 349 2.93 11.36 -8.23
N PRO A 350 1.66 11.40 -8.72
CA PRO A 350 0.94 12.66 -8.88
C PRO A 350 0.67 13.41 -7.58
N ARG A 351 0.65 12.71 -6.44
CA ARG A 351 0.33 13.30 -5.12
C ARG A 351 1.55 13.84 -4.39
N CYS A 352 2.73 13.34 -4.75
CA CYS A 352 4.02 13.73 -4.18
C CYS A 352 4.80 14.69 -5.08
N LEU A 353 4.48 14.75 -6.38
CA LEU A 353 5.12 15.64 -7.34
C LEU A 353 4.33 16.95 -7.48
N PRO A 354 4.92 18.12 -7.16
CA PRO A 354 4.28 19.42 -7.40
C PRO A 354 3.97 19.66 -8.88
N ASP A 355 2.89 20.41 -9.16
CA ASP A 355 2.37 20.61 -10.53
C ASP A 355 3.40 21.18 -11.53
N ASP A 356 4.32 22.01 -11.06
CA ASP A 356 5.34 22.65 -11.89
C ASP A 356 6.74 22.05 -11.76
N ALA A 357 6.88 20.90 -11.09
CA ALA A 357 8.16 20.25 -10.84
C ALA A 357 8.43 19.07 -11.79
N TRP A 358 9.70 18.87 -12.12
CA TRP A 358 10.20 17.74 -12.89
C TRP A 358 11.32 17.07 -12.09
N VAL A 359 11.28 15.74 -11.96
CA VAL A 359 12.27 14.97 -11.20
C VAL A 359 12.72 13.76 -12.02
N TRP A 360 13.92 13.84 -12.58
CA TRP A 360 14.47 12.77 -13.40
C TRP A 360 15.63 12.08 -12.72
N ARG A 361 15.46 10.79 -12.46
CA ARG A 361 16.56 9.88 -12.16
C ARG A 361 17.23 9.49 -13.46
N LEU A 362 18.49 9.84 -13.57
CA LEU A 362 19.33 9.51 -14.71
C LEU A 362 20.09 8.23 -14.42
N THR A 363 19.77 7.20 -15.18
CA THR A 363 20.49 5.93 -15.29
C THR A 363 20.88 5.73 -16.76
N PRO A 364 21.70 4.73 -17.10
CA PRO A 364 21.97 4.41 -18.51
C PRO A 364 20.69 4.20 -19.35
N ASP A 365 19.60 3.75 -18.75
CA ASP A 365 18.32 3.51 -19.44
C ASP A 365 17.48 4.78 -19.60
N THR A 366 17.61 5.77 -18.71
CA THR A 366 16.76 6.98 -18.70
C THR A 366 17.46 8.25 -19.15
N VAL A 367 18.79 8.24 -19.34
CA VAL A 367 19.59 9.41 -19.74
C VAL A 367 19.13 10.03 -21.07
N HIS A 368 18.50 9.25 -21.95
CA HIS A 368 17.93 9.72 -23.21
C HIS A 368 16.88 10.84 -23.04
N ARG A 369 16.31 11.01 -21.84
CA ARG A 369 15.39 12.12 -21.52
C ARG A 369 16.04 13.50 -21.63
N LEU A 370 17.37 13.57 -21.50
CA LEU A 370 18.13 14.81 -21.70
C LEU A 370 18.10 15.30 -23.16
N ASP A 371 17.65 14.46 -24.10
CA ASP A 371 17.49 14.79 -25.52
C ASP A 371 16.00 14.84 -25.93
N GLY A 372 15.08 14.70 -24.96
CA GLY A 372 13.65 14.52 -25.19
C GLY A 372 12.89 15.81 -25.52
N PRO A 373 11.70 15.71 -26.15
CA PRO A 373 10.89 16.87 -26.49
C PRO A 373 10.33 17.61 -25.25
N ASP A 374 10.33 16.95 -24.09
CA ASP A 374 9.78 17.49 -22.85
C ASP A 374 10.54 18.69 -22.30
N ILE A 375 11.82 18.84 -22.67
CA ILE A 375 12.69 19.94 -22.23
C ILE A 375 12.02 21.31 -22.48
N ALA A 376 11.33 21.45 -23.62
CA ALA A 376 10.64 22.69 -24.00
C ALA A 376 9.46 23.05 -23.07
N ARG A 377 8.97 22.09 -22.28
CA ARG A 377 7.85 22.27 -21.33
C ARG A 377 8.32 22.63 -19.93
N ILE A 378 9.61 22.50 -19.63
CA ILE A 378 10.16 22.68 -18.29
C ILE A 378 10.42 24.16 -18.07
N ALA A 379 9.91 24.71 -16.97
CA ALA A 379 10.21 26.08 -16.58
C ALA A 379 11.60 26.19 -15.91
N PRO A 380 12.26 27.36 -15.96
CA PRO A 380 13.55 27.57 -15.32
C PRO A 380 13.55 27.21 -13.82
N GLY A 381 14.58 26.49 -13.38
CA GLY A 381 14.75 26.03 -11.99
C GLY A 381 13.76 24.95 -11.53
N ARG A 382 13.00 24.33 -12.43
CA ARG A 382 11.99 23.32 -12.10
C ARG A 382 12.40 21.87 -12.35
N LEU A 383 13.58 21.65 -12.93
CA LEU A 383 14.13 20.31 -13.13
C LEU A 383 15.06 19.91 -11.98
N SER A 384 14.79 18.75 -11.41
CA SER A 384 15.65 18.07 -10.45
C SER A 384 16.26 16.85 -11.12
N LEU A 385 17.58 16.75 -11.10
CA LEU A 385 18.32 15.64 -11.70
C LEU A 385 18.98 14.80 -10.60
N VAL A 386 18.74 13.49 -10.61
CA VAL A 386 19.35 12.51 -9.70
C VAL A 386 20.11 11.49 -10.52
N GLY A 387 21.42 11.64 -10.65
CA GLY A 387 22.27 10.72 -11.40
C GLY A 387 22.77 9.56 -10.56
N ASP A 388 22.54 8.34 -11.05
CA ASP A 388 22.97 7.10 -10.41
C ASP A 388 23.54 6.13 -11.45
N GLY A 389 24.73 5.59 -11.17
CA GLY A 389 25.38 4.59 -12.04
C GLY A 389 25.73 5.07 -13.45
N LEU A 390 25.86 6.38 -13.67
CA LEU A 390 26.16 6.95 -15.00
C LEU A 390 27.49 6.44 -15.56
N THR A 391 27.51 6.12 -16.86
CA THR A 391 28.74 5.82 -17.60
C THR A 391 29.45 7.12 -18.02
N PRO A 392 30.73 7.07 -18.44
CA PRO A 392 31.40 8.26 -18.96
C PRO A 392 30.67 8.94 -20.13
N ALA A 393 29.99 8.15 -20.99
CA ALA A 393 29.22 8.68 -22.11
C ALA A 393 27.93 9.38 -21.63
N ASP A 394 27.27 8.83 -20.62
CA ASP A 394 26.06 9.42 -20.02
C ASP A 394 26.41 10.73 -19.31
N PHE A 395 27.54 10.76 -18.59
CA PHE A 395 28.03 11.97 -17.96
C PHE A 395 28.44 13.05 -18.98
N ALA A 396 29.02 12.66 -20.12
CA ALA A 396 29.29 13.58 -21.23
C ALA A 396 27.99 14.19 -21.79
N ARG A 397 26.91 13.41 -21.90
CA ARG A 397 25.58 13.95 -22.26
C ARG A 397 25.06 14.91 -21.21
N LEU A 398 25.13 14.54 -19.93
CA LEU A 398 24.70 15.40 -18.83
C LEU A 398 25.46 16.73 -18.83
N THR A 399 26.78 16.73 -18.98
CA THR A 399 27.56 17.97 -19.01
C THR A 399 27.23 18.84 -20.22
N GLY A 400 26.95 18.24 -21.38
CA GLY A 400 26.40 18.94 -22.54
C GLY A 400 25.06 19.60 -22.23
N PHE A 401 24.13 18.83 -21.64
CA PHE A 401 22.82 19.32 -21.22
C PHE A 401 22.92 20.45 -20.20
N LEU A 402 23.79 20.35 -19.19
CA LEU A 402 23.96 21.41 -18.20
C LEU A 402 24.45 22.72 -18.83
N ARG A 403 25.26 22.65 -19.89
CA ARG A 403 25.72 23.86 -20.61
C ARG A 403 24.61 24.50 -21.44
N GLU A 404 23.78 23.70 -22.10
CA GLU A 404 22.75 24.21 -23.01
C GLU A 404 21.43 24.55 -22.30
N HIS A 405 21.07 23.78 -21.29
CA HIS A 405 19.77 23.79 -20.63
C HIS A 405 19.88 23.88 -19.09
N GLY A 406 21.06 24.17 -18.54
CA GLY A 406 21.27 24.25 -17.09
C GLY A 406 20.38 25.27 -16.36
N ALA A 407 19.87 26.29 -17.06
CA ALA A 407 18.89 27.22 -16.51
C ALA A 407 17.59 26.53 -16.03
N LEU A 408 17.27 25.33 -16.54
CA LEU A 408 16.14 24.53 -16.09
C LEU A 408 16.39 23.85 -14.75
N VAL A 409 17.66 23.61 -14.39
CA VAL A 409 18.04 22.77 -13.25
C VAL A 409 18.02 23.57 -11.95
N GLY A 410 17.18 23.14 -11.01
CA GLY A 410 17.09 23.68 -9.65
C GLY A 410 17.75 22.80 -8.59
N TYR A 411 17.88 21.51 -8.86
CA TYR A 411 18.48 20.51 -7.97
C TYR A 411 19.33 19.54 -8.80
N LEU A 412 20.56 19.27 -8.36
CA LEU A 412 21.45 18.29 -8.97
C LEU A 412 22.06 17.40 -7.90
N ARG A 413 21.77 16.09 -7.97
CA ARG A 413 22.44 15.05 -7.21
C ARG A 413 23.16 14.10 -8.13
N LEU A 414 24.43 13.81 -7.86
CA LEU A 414 25.23 12.83 -8.57
C LEU A 414 25.94 11.92 -7.59
N ASP A 415 25.63 10.63 -7.66
CA ASP A 415 26.29 9.59 -6.86
C ASP A 415 27.48 8.97 -7.59
N ARG A 416 28.53 8.63 -6.83
CA ARG A 416 29.77 8.07 -7.38
C ARG A 416 29.53 6.70 -7.99
N ASN A 417 29.96 6.50 -9.23
CA ASN A 417 30.09 5.17 -9.83
C ASN A 417 31.53 4.67 -9.61
N ARG A 418 31.73 3.39 -9.28
CA ARG A 418 33.06 2.81 -8.96
C ARG A 418 34.12 3.03 -10.06
N SER A 419 33.70 3.35 -11.27
CA SER A 419 34.56 3.52 -12.45
C SER A 419 34.61 4.96 -12.99
N LEU A 420 33.97 5.93 -12.33
CA LEU A 420 33.89 7.30 -12.83
C LEU A 420 33.92 8.31 -11.67
N ASP A 421 34.86 9.26 -11.76
CA ASP A 421 34.81 10.50 -10.99
C ASP A 421 34.14 11.57 -11.87
N HIS A 422 33.15 12.27 -11.31
CA HIS A 422 32.34 13.28 -12.03
C HIS A 422 33.10 14.60 -12.15
N ASP A 423 33.75 14.87 -13.28
CA ASP A 423 34.44 16.15 -13.51
C ASP A 423 33.49 17.23 -14.04
N LEU A 424 33.03 18.10 -13.13
CA LEU A 424 32.19 19.26 -13.45
C LEU A 424 33.01 20.54 -13.65
N THR A 425 34.34 20.51 -13.61
CA THR A 425 35.16 21.73 -13.77
C THR A 425 35.02 22.38 -15.14
N ALA A 426 34.58 21.61 -16.14
CA ALA A 426 34.31 22.09 -17.48
C ALA A 426 32.93 22.76 -17.62
N VAL A 427 32.08 22.74 -16.58
CA VAL A 427 30.78 23.42 -16.54
C VAL A 427 30.87 24.52 -15.50
N ASP A 428 30.81 25.78 -15.91
CA ASP A 428 30.64 26.87 -14.95
C ASP A 428 29.20 26.81 -14.43
N LEU A 429 29.01 26.20 -13.26
CA LEU A 429 27.68 26.00 -12.69
C LEU A 429 26.97 27.35 -12.43
N ALA A 430 27.70 28.41 -12.09
CA ALA A 430 27.10 29.73 -11.84
C ALA A 430 26.57 30.38 -13.12
N GLU A 431 27.28 30.23 -14.23
CA GLU A 431 26.86 30.75 -15.53
C GLU A 431 25.80 29.87 -16.19
N HIS A 432 26.05 28.56 -16.26
CA HIS A 432 25.23 27.63 -17.02
C HIS A 432 23.99 27.16 -16.25
N CYS A 433 24.06 27.07 -14.91
CA CYS A 433 22.97 26.60 -14.05
C CYS A 433 22.50 27.68 -13.05
N PRO A 434 22.11 28.90 -13.51
CA PRO A 434 21.88 30.05 -12.63
C PRO A 434 20.74 29.87 -11.62
N ASN A 435 19.87 28.86 -11.82
CA ASN A 435 18.74 28.55 -10.93
C ASN A 435 19.04 27.38 -9.97
N LEU A 436 20.26 26.82 -9.96
CA LEU A 436 20.66 25.71 -9.11
C LEU A 436 20.66 26.14 -7.64
N ARG A 437 19.73 25.59 -6.86
CA ARG A 437 19.57 25.86 -5.42
C ARG A 437 20.26 24.83 -4.55
N GLU A 438 20.42 23.62 -5.07
CA GLU A 438 20.97 22.51 -4.28
C GLU A 438 21.84 21.59 -5.14
N LEU A 439 23.04 21.32 -4.63
CA LEU A 439 24.03 20.44 -5.25
C LEU A 439 24.47 19.37 -4.25
N TRP A 440 24.27 18.11 -4.62
CA TRP A 440 24.79 16.93 -3.95
C TRP A 440 25.74 16.22 -4.91
N LEU A 441 27.01 16.11 -4.53
CA LEU A 441 28.01 15.46 -5.37
C LEU A 441 28.80 14.48 -4.54
N ARG A 442 28.78 13.21 -4.93
CA ARG A 442 29.65 12.18 -4.39
C ARG A 442 30.66 11.74 -5.45
N GLY A 443 31.95 11.80 -5.15
CA GLY A 443 33.00 11.36 -6.07
C GLY A 443 33.10 12.21 -7.33
N GLY A 444 33.43 13.50 -7.21
CA GLY A 444 33.58 14.38 -8.37
C GLY A 444 34.53 15.55 -8.14
N THR A 445 34.78 16.32 -9.20
CA THR A 445 35.58 17.55 -9.14
C THR A 445 34.74 18.75 -9.52
N VAL A 446 34.75 19.78 -8.68
CA VAL A 446 34.13 21.10 -8.93
C VAL A 446 35.17 22.20 -8.78
N THR A 447 34.87 23.39 -9.30
CA THR A 447 35.66 24.59 -9.01
C THR A 447 35.09 25.31 -7.78
N THR A 448 35.84 26.27 -7.24
CA THR A 448 35.36 27.11 -6.13
C THR A 448 34.19 28.03 -6.47
N SER A 449 33.76 28.11 -7.74
CA SER A 449 32.59 28.92 -8.13
C SER A 449 31.29 28.42 -7.48
N VAL A 450 31.23 27.16 -7.02
CA VAL A 450 30.08 26.65 -6.25
C VAL A 450 29.85 27.44 -4.95
N PHE A 451 30.90 28.01 -4.35
CA PHE A 451 30.77 28.81 -3.12
C PHE A 451 30.23 30.22 -3.37
N THR A 452 30.41 30.74 -4.58
CA THR A 452 29.97 32.06 -5.03
C THR A 452 28.77 32.00 -5.97
N HIS A 453 28.15 30.82 -6.11
CA HIS A 453 27.00 30.61 -6.98
C HIS A 453 25.80 31.50 -6.56
N PRO A 454 25.16 32.22 -7.51
CA PRO A 454 24.18 33.27 -7.19
C PRO A 454 22.87 32.76 -6.58
N ALA A 455 22.55 31.49 -6.79
CA ALA A 455 21.31 30.86 -6.31
C ALA A 455 21.52 29.65 -5.38
N LEU A 456 22.76 29.20 -5.15
CA LEU A 456 22.99 27.94 -4.43
C LEU A 456 22.77 28.14 -2.94
N GLU A 457 21.84 27.40 -2.37
CA GLU A 457 21.42 27.48 -0.97
C GLU A 457 22.03 26.35 -0.12
N ARG A 458 22.17 25.16 -0.73
CA ARG A 458 22.74 23.96 -0.10
C ARG A 458 23.80 23.33 -0.98
N LEU A 459 24.97 23.07 -0.38
CA LEU A 459 26.08 22.40 -1.02
C LEU A 459 26.49 21.18 -0.17
N HIS A 460 26.41 20.00 -0.76
CA HIS A 460 26.78 18.74 -0.14
C HIS A 460 27.81 18.05 -1.05
N LEU A 461 29.06 18.03 -0.62
CA LEU A 461 30.13 17.34 -1.31
C LEU A 461 30.57 16.15 -0.46
N THR A 462 30.73 14.99 -1.08
CA THR A 462 31.20 13.76 -0.44
C THR A 462 32.30 13.13 -1.30
N GLU A 463 33.43 12.70 -0.73
CA GLU A 463 34.53 12.06 -1.49
C GLU A 463 34.95 12.89 -2.73
N SER A 464 34.90 14.22 -2.65
CA SER A 464 34.96 15.12 -3.81
C SER A 464 36.10 16.12 -3.72
N THR A 465 36.57 16.59 -4.87
CA THR A 465 37.65 17.57 -4.97
C THR A 465 37.10 18.94 -5.39
N CYS A 466 37.35 19.97 -4.59
CA CYS A 466 37.15 21.35 -4.98
C CYS A 466 38.49 21.97 -5.37
N ARG A 467 38.66 22.29 -6.66
CA ARG A 467 39.84 22.98 -7.18
C ARG A 467 39.61 24.48 -7.11
N ALA A 468 40.39 25.17 -6.29
CA ALA A 468 40.29 26.61 -6.25
C ALA A 468 41.07 27.26 -7.38
N THR A 469 40.48 28.33 -7.92
CA THR A 469 41.16 29.30 -8.78
C THR A 469 41.89 30.35 -7.98
N GLU A 470 41.51 30.54 -6.71
CA GLU A 470 42.08 31.53 -5.78
C GLU A 470 42.45 30.86 -4.44
N PRO A 471 43.46 31.37 -3.70
CA PRO A 471 43.85 30.79 -2.42
C PRO A 471 42.84 31.01 -1.29
N GLU A 472 41.84 31.89 -1.47
CA GLU A 472 40.81 32.19 -0.47
C GLU A 472 39.40 31.92 -1.03
N ILE A 473 38.60 31.15 -0.29
CA ILE A 473 37.16 30.99 -0.53
C ILE A 473 36.41 32.01 0.30
N ARG A 474 35.61 32.88 -0.34
CA ARG A 474 34.85 33.93 0.34
C ARG A 474 33.34 33.75 0.15
N LEU A 475 32.63 33.54 1.25
CA LEU A 475 31.17 33.51 1.32
C LEU A 475 30.68 34.80 1.99
N ASP A 476 30.63 35.91 1.24
CA ASP A 476 30.10 37.20 1.71
C ASP A 476 29.35 37.91 0.58
N GLY A 477 28.12 38.37 0.84
CA GLY A 477 27.35 39.24 -0.05
C GLY A 477 26.65 38.57 -1.22
N ASP A 478 27.39 37.79 -2.00
CA ASP A 478 26.91 37.25 -3.28
C ASP A 478 26.50 35.77 -3.19
N SER A 479 26.89 35.09 -2.12
CA SER A 479 26.54 33.69 -1.86
C SER A 479 25.18 33.55 -1.16
N ARG A 480 24.34 32.65 -1.67
CA ARG A 480 23.06 32.25 -1.04
C ARG A 480 23.19 31.04 -0.11
N LEU A 481 24.41 30.49 0.02
CA LEU A 481 24.66 29.27 0.77
C LEU A 481 24.33 29.45 2.25
N HIS A 482 23.31 28.74 2.70
CA HIS A 482 22.95 28.65 4.11
C HIS A 482 23.36 27.31 4.73
N SER A 483 23.68 26.29 3.92
CA SER A 483 24.18 24.99 4.38
C SER A 483 25.32 24.51 3.50
N VAL A 484 26.45 24.16 4.11
CA VAL A 484 27.61 23.57 3.44
C VAL A 484 28.05 22.33 4.20
N SER A 485 28.10 21.18 3.52
CA SER A 485 28.68 19.93 4.01
C SER A 485 29.80 19.48 3.07
N LEU A 486 30.99 19.27 3.63
CA LEU A 486 32.20 18.85 2.92
C LEU A 486 32.74 17.59 3.59
N ASP A 487 32.24 16.43 3.16
CA ASP A 487 32.52 15.13 3.77
C ASP A 487 33.56 14.37 2.93
N ASP A 488 34.68 14.02 3.52
CA ASP A 488 35.84 13.42 2.88
C ASP A 488 36.25 14.15 1.58
N CYS A 489 36.39 15.48 1.67
CA CYS A 489 36.61 16.34 0.51
C CYS A 489 38.02 16.94 0.49
N LEU A 490 38.61 16.99 -0.71
CA LEU A 490 39.85 17.73 -0.97
C LEU A 490 39.51 19.15 -1.41
N VAL A 491 39.73 20.15 -0.57
CA VAL A 491 39.45 21.55 -0.86
C VAL A 491 40.76 22.30 -0.98
N HIS A 492 41.15 22.59 -2.22
CA HIS A 492 42.42 23.24 -2.56
C HIS A 492 42.38 24.75 -2.33
N ALA A 493 42.24 25.21 -1.09
CA ALA A 493 42.33 26.63 -0.72
C ALA A 493 43.06 26.79 0.62
N ASP A 494 43.70 27.93 0.84
CA ASP A 494 44.43 28.22 2.09
C ASP A 494 43.47 28.68 3.20
N SER A 495 42.40 29.36 2.83
CA SER A 495 41.45 29.93 3.79
C SER A 495 40.01 29.94 3.28
N LEU A 496 39.07 29.79 4.22
CA LEU A 496 37.63 29.94 4.00
C LEU A 496 37.10 31.03 4.94
N TYR A 497 36.47 32.05 4.36
CA TYR A 497 35.88 33.18 5.07
C TYR A 497 34.37 33.22 4.87
N VAL A 498 33.60 33.29 5.96
CA VAL A 498 32.16 33.53 5.96
C VAL A 498 31.90 34.88 6.60
N GLY A 499 31.34 35.80 5.80
CA GLY A 499 31.17 37.20 6.20
C GLY A 499 29.77 37.57 6.68
N PRO A 500 29.58 38.85 7.10
CA PRO A 500 28.36 39.32 7.74
C PRO A 500 27.12 39.26 6.85
N ARG A 501 27.29 39.31 5.52
CA ARG A 501 26.18 39.25 4.56
C ARG A 501 25.82 37.82 4.15
N SER A 502 26.53 36.81 4.66
CA SER A 502 26.26 35.41 4.37
C SER A 502 25.02 34.90 5.11
N PRO A 503 24.09 34.19 4.44
CA PRO A 503 22.95 33.54 5.09
C PRO A 503 23.34 32.21 5.78
N MET A 504 24.64 31.91 5.93
CA MET A 504 25.14 30.67 6.52
C MET A 504 24.45 30.32 7.84
N ARG A 505 23.82 29.14 7.88
CA ARG A 505 23.20 28.55 9.08
C ARG A 505 24.02 27.40 9.62
N ARG A 506 24.59 26.58 8.75
CA ARG A 506 25.36 25.39 9.13
C ARG A 506 26.55 25.18 8.20
N PHE A 507 27.72 24.95 8.80
CA PHE A 507 28.92 24.49 8.12
C PHE A 507 29.40 23.18 8.74
N SER A 508 29.54 22.14 7.94
CA SER A 508 30.11 20.86 8.36
C SER A 508 31.23 20.42 7.43
N SER A 509 32.28 19.86 8.03
CA SER A 509 33.25 19.06 7.30
C SER A 509 33.67 17.85 8.12
N LEU A 510 33.70 16.71 7.46
CA LEU A 510 34.17 15.43 7.98
C LEU A 510 35.37 14.98 7.13
N ILE A 511 36.45 14.47 7.69
CA ILE A 511 37.57 13.87 6.91
C ILE A 511 38.01 12.60 7.63
N ASP A 512 38.20 11.49 6.91
CA ASP A 512 38.64 10.21 7.49
C ASP A 512 40.15 9.93 7.30
N GLU A 513 40.62 8.77 7.78
CA GLU A 513 42.05 8.43 7.86
C GLU A 513 42.72 8.08 6.51
N ASP A 514 41.97 7.93 5.42
CA ASP A 514 42.43 7.16 4.25
C ASP A 514 43.04 7.98 3.09
N TYR A 515 43.09 9.31 3.16
CA TYR A 515 43.55 10.15 2.03
C TYR A 515 44.54 11.27 2.38
N GLY A 516 45.27 11.72 1.35
CA GLY A 516 46.12 12.91 1.45
C GLY A 516 45.28 14.15 1.74
N PHE A 517 45.57 14.84 2.83
CA PHE A 517 44.80 15.99 3.32
C PHE A 517 45.10 17.26 2.51
N VAL A 518 44.09 17.82 1.85
CA VAL A 518 44.12 19.20 1.33
C VAL A 518 42.82 19.86 1.74
N PHE A 519 42.89 20.78 2.70
CA PHE A 519 41.73 21.51 3.23
C PHE A 519 42.16 22.87 3.77
N PRO A 520 41.29 23.90 3.79
CA PRO A 520 41.61 25.20 4.35
C PRO A 520 42.13 25.15 5.78
N GLU A 521 43.37 25.59 5.98
CA GLU A 521 44.00 25.69 7.30
C GLU A 521 43.39 26.82 8.15
N ARG A 522 42.72 27.80 7.52
CA ARG A 522 42.13 28.95 8.20
C ARG A 522 40.64 29.04 7.88
N LEU A 523 39.80 28.83 8.88
CA LEU A 523 38.34 29.01 8.78
C LEU A 523 37.93 30.21 9.61
N GLU A 524 37.35 31.23 8.99
CA GLU A 524 36.93 32.47 9.66
C GLU A 524 35.42 32.70 9.48
N PHE A 525 34.71 32.90 10.59
CA PHE A 525 33.29 33.26 10.63
C PHE A 525 33.15 34.62 11.31
N ASP A 526 32.75 35.64 10.54
CA ASP A 526 32.75 37.03 10.94
C ASP A 526 31.36 37.64 10.87
N ASN A 527 30.80 37.97 12.04
CA ASN A 527 29.49 38.60 12.19
C ASN A 527 28.33 37.87 11.49
N CYS A 528 28.34 36.54 11.45
CA CYS A 528 27.29 35.73 10.83
C CYS A 528 26.01 35.67 11.71
N PRO A 529 24.91 36.36 11.35
CA PRO A 529 23.74 36.49 12.22
C PRO A 529 22.91 35.20 12.30
N ASP A 530 22.94 34.40 11.23
CA ASP A 530 22.12 33.19 11.08
C ASP A 530 22.84 31.89 11.41
N LEU A 531 24.15 31.96 11.67
CA LEU A 531 24.99 30.80 11.93
C LEU A 531 24.57 30.12 13.23
N TYR A 532 24.11 28.88 13.12
CA TYR A 532 23.64 28.06 14.23
C TYR A 532 24.65 26.99 14.65
N GLY A 533 25.36 26.38 13.69
CA GLY A 533 26.26 25.25 13.96
C GLY A 533 27.50 25.19 13.08
N ILE A 534 28.63 24.83 13.68
CA ILE A 534 29.89 24.51 13.00
C ILE A 534 30.35 23.12 13.46
N THR A 535 30.62 22.22 12.53
CA THR A 535 31.17 20.89 12.81
C THR A 535 32.42 20.64 11.97
N LEU A 536 33.55 20.36 12.62
CA LEU A 536 34.83 20.05 11.98
C LEU A 536 35.38 18.76 12.60
N ASP A 537 35.06 17.62 12.00
CA ASP A 537 35.47 16.30 12.47
C ASP A 537 36.48 15.73 11.46
N MET A 538 37.77 16.03 11.63
CA MET A 538 38.83 15.69 10.68
C MET A 538 39.84 14.74 11.32
N ASP A 539 40.05 13.57 10.71
CA ASP A 539 40.90 12.53 11.28
C ASP A 539 42.41 12.84 11.16
N ALA A 540 42.77 13.72 10.22
CA ALA A 540 44.12 14.22 9.97
C ALA A 540 44.12 15.72 9.60
N GLY A 541 45.28 16.37 9.71
CA GLY A 541 45.50 17.76 9.27
C GLY A 541 45.47 18.81 10.38
N THR A 542 45.80 20.06 10.04
CA THR A 542 45.83 21.18 10.99
C THR A 542 44.96 22.33 10.52
N TRP A 543 44.12 22.86 11.41
CA TRP A 543 43.29 24.02 11.10
C TRP A 543 43.18 25.01 12.26
N THR A 544 42.78 26.23 11.92
CA THR A 544 42.52 27.32 12.85
C THR A 544 41.11 27.83 12.64
N LEU A 545 40.24 27.66 13.65
CA LEU A 545 38.89 28.23 13.67
C LEU A 545 38.89 29.63 14.30
N THR A 546 38.55 30.65 13.52
CA THR A 546 38.43 32.04 13.97
C THR A 546 36.96 32.47 14.02
N LEU A 547 36.47 32.81 15.21
CA LEU A 547 35.15 33.41 15.41
C LEU A 547 35.30 34.91 15.68
N ARG A 548 34.64 35.74 14.87
CA ARG A 548 34.72 37.20 14.92
C ARG A 548 33.37 37.87 15.13
N GLY A 549 33.39 38.94 15.90
CA GLY A 549 32.23 39.81 16.09
C GLY A 549 31.08 39.10 16.80
N SER A 550 29.85 39.29 16.29
CA SER A 550 28.63 38.74 16.89
C SER A 550 27.99 37.62 16.06
N LEU A 551 27.79 36.47 16.69
CA LEU A 551 27.20 35.23 16.17
C LEU A 551 26.02 34.82 17.09
N PRO A 552 24.89 35.54 17.07
CA PRO A 552 23.84 35.45 18.11
C PRO A 552 23.08 34.11 18.13
N LYS A 553 22.98 33.43 16.98
CA LYS A 553 22.29 32.14 16.84
C LYS A 553 23.21 30.94 17.04
N LEU A 554 24.51 31.13 17.24
CA LEU A 554 25.45 30.03 17.38
C LEU A 554 25.11 29.22 18.64
N ARG A 555 24.84 27.92 18.46
CA ARG A 555 24.49 26.99 19.53
C ARG A 555 25.42 25.78 19.58
N GLU A 556 26.10 25.49 18.49
CA GLU A 556 26.97 24.31 18.38
C GLU A 556 28.29 24.67 17.69
N VAL A 557 29.39 24.28 18.33
CA VAL A 557 30.72 24.27 17.71
C VAL A 557 31.38 22.96 18.10
N ARG A 558 31.54 22.06 17.15
CA ARG A 558 32.19 20.76 17.33
C ARG A 558 33.49 20.72 16.54
N GLN A 559 34.56 20.29 17.20
CA GLN A 559 35.88 20.13 16.61
C GLN A 559 36.49 18.82 17.11
N ASP A 560 36.77 17.88 16.22
CA ASP A 560 37.43 16.61 16.51
C ASP A 560 38.59 16.41 15.53
N ALA A 561 39.82 16.30 16.05
CA ALA A 561 41.03 16.10 15.25
C ALA A 561 41.50 14.64 15.18
N ARG A 562 40.82 13.72 15.88
CA ARG A 562 41.21 12.31 16.11
C ARG A 562 42.75 12.15 16.34
N PRO A 563 43.41 10.96 16.24
CA PRO A 563 44.82 10.82 16.60
C PRO A 563 45.84 11.58 15.74
N TYR A 564 45.51 11.92 14.49
CA TYR A 564 46.47 12.37 13.47
C TYR A 564 46.32 13.84 13.07
N GLY A 565 45.32 14.56 13.59
CA GLY A 565 45.14 16.00 13.38
C GLY A 565 45.52 16.88 14.58
N SER A 566 45.43 18.18 14.40
CA SER A 566 45.47 19.19 15.46
C SER A 566 44.64 20.42 15.08
N PHE A 567 44.14 21.16 16.06
CA PHE A 567 43.45 22.41 15.77
C PHE A 567 43.74 23.50 16.80
N THR A 568 43.69 24.74 16.33
CA THR A 568 43.69 25.92 17.18
C THR A 568 42.41 26.72 16.97
N TYR A 569 42.10 27.61 17.91
CA TYR A 569 40.98 28.53 17.73
C TYR A 569 41.31 29.94 18.21
N ARG A 570 40.69 30.93 17.57
CA ARG A 570 40.80 32.34 17.91
C ARG A 570 39.41 32.95 18.04
N ILE A 571 39.20 33.72 19.10
CA ILE A 571 38.01 34.59 19.22
C ILE A 571 38.51 36.02 19.16
N ALA A 572 38.13 36.73 18.11
CA ALA A 572 38.53 38.12 17.87
C ALA A 572 37.27 39.01 17.82
N THR A 573 37.43 40.29 18.13
CA THR A 573 36.38 41.33 18.01
C THR A 573 35.01 41.05 18.68
N ALA A 574 34.86 39.97 19.45
CA ALA A 574 33.66 39.63 20.21
C ALA A 574 33.60 40.38 21.55
N ASN A 575 32.39 40.77 21.98
CA ASN A 575 32.19 41.35 23.30
C ASN A 575 32.46 40.31 24.43
N PRO A 576 32.62 40.72 25.69
CA PRO A 576 32.95 39.79 26.78
C PRO A 576 31.95 38.64 26.99
N ALA A 577 30.66 38.86 26.76
CA ALA A 577 29.62 37.84 26.92
C ALA A 577 29.67 36.80 25.80
N ASP A 578 29.75 37.26 24.56
CA ASP A 578 29.89 36.44 23.36
C ASP A 578 31.19 35.63 23.39
N LYS A 579 32.30 36.26 23.78
CA LYS A 579 33.59 35.57 23.98
C LYS A 579 33.47 34.41 24.96
N LYS A 580 32.80 34.62 26.10
CA LYS A 580 32.57 33.55 27.11
C LYS A 580 31.67 32.44 26.55
N ALA A 581 30.62 32.79 25.80
CA ALA A 581 29.72 31.83 25.17
C ALA A 581 30.46 30.97 24.13
N TYR A 582 31.22 31.59 23.21
CA TYR A 582 31.98 30.90 22.18
C TYR A 582 33.05 29.98 22.77
N GLN A 583 33.78 30.43 23.80
CA GLN A 583 34.73 29.58 24.53
C GLN A 583 34.05 28.36 25.16
N SER A 584 32.84 28.53 25.70
CA SER A 584 32.07 27.42 26.28
C SER A 584 31.65 26.41 25.22
N LEU A 585 31.15 26.88 24.07
CA LEU A 585 30.77 26.01 22.95
C LEU A 585 31.96 25.21 22.42
N ILE A 586 33.08 25.90 22.12
CA ILE A 586 34.31 25.27 21.63
C ILE A 586 34.81 24.21 22.61
N ARG A 587 34.84 24.49 23.92
CA ARG A 587 35.30 23.52 24.93
C ARG A 587 34.39 22.29 25.05
N LYS A 588 33.07 22.47 24.90
CA LYS A 588 32.10 21.37 24.99
C LYS A 588 32.15 20.44 23.78
N GLY A 589 32.36 21.01 22.59
CA GLY A 589 32.41 20.25 21.34
C GLY A 589 33.82 19.84 20.91
N ALA A 590 34.86 20.20 21.65
CA ALA A 590 36.24 19.78 21.38
C ALA A 590 36.50 18.34 21.86
N ARG A 591 37.00 17.49 20.96
CA ARG A 591 37.56 16.16 21.26
C ARG A 591 38.95 16.03 20.65
N TYR A 592 39.83 15.26 21.31
CA TYR A 592 41.21 14.98 20.86
C TYR A 592 42.08 16.22 20.51
N ALA A 593 41.96 17.33 21.25
CA ALA A 593 42.86 18.47 21.08
C ALA A 593 44.24 18.17 21.69
N ARG A 594 45.31 18.07 20.89
CA ARG A 594 46.68 18.17 21.41
C ARG A 594 46.87 19.59 21.94
N LYS A 595 47.21 19.69 23.23
CA LYS A 595 47.61 20.96 23.85
C LYS A 595 49.04 21.26 23.38
N ASP A 596 49.17 22.24 22.50
CA ASP A 596 50.42 22.98 22.37
C ASP A 596 50.41 24.20 23.29
#